data_AF-A0A8C3KND2-F1
#
_entry.id   AF-A0A8C3KND2-F1
#
_cell.length_a   1.000
_cell.length_b   1.000
_cell.length_c   1.000
_cell.angle_alpha   90.00
_cell.angle_beta   90.00
_cell.angle_gamma   90.00
#
_symmetry.space_group_name_H-M   'P 1'
#
loop_
_entity.id
_entity.type
_entity.pdbx_description
1 polymer ?
#
loop_
_entity_poly.entity_id
_entity_poly.type
_entity_poly.pdbx_seq_one_letter_code
_entity_poly.pdbx_strand_id
1 'polypeptide(L)'
;QSSSGRAGGGGGVCSPPLAEVEAVAADWMLEFACCCLCRHFREGGSAEFRRWRDVAQALINGLSKIPTHQKKTVYLCQLLIRIEKGKSLESHFENDQRISPLESALSFWTLLEREEIKLEKLHEDIRRLIQIQIIAVHMENGYFKEAAEVLERLFTDSETDKPLRMKLATVIKSKDPYVPLLQSFSYNLLISKIKSYTELFMTENETNFLIQPIKIVTFLSYVNGKTQTCCLNVDSSLVWMYINCLPGLNSLQNVEKHADASTCGRRRQRWTYKEDLALRSGIKEFGVGNWAKILVHRDFNNRTSVMLKDRWRTLCRINQG
;
A
#
# COMPACT_ATOMS: atom_id res chain seq x y z
N GLN A 1 -18.37 -53.39 43.37
CA GLN A 1 -17.72 -54.10 42.24
C GLN A 1 -18.63 -53.88 41.04
N SER A 2 -18.32 -52.88 40.19
CA SER A 2 -17.62 -53.02 38.89
C SER A 2 -18.48 -53.79 37.87
N SER A 3 -18.78 -53.35 36.64
CA SER A 3 -18.05 -52.56 35.62
C SER A 3 -19.07 -52.28 34.47
N SER A 4 -19.21 -51.07 33.90
CA SER A 4 -18.38 -50.38 32.87
C SER A 4 -18.61 -50.78 31.40
N GLY A 5 -18.92 -49.76 30.56
CA GLY A 5 -18.57 -49.66 29.13
C GLY A 5 -19.77 -49.78 28.17
N ARG A 6 -20.05 -48.88 27.21
CA ARG A 6 -19.33 -47.74 26.62
C ARG A 6 -20.37 -46.81 25.98
N ALA A 7 -20.44 -45.55 26.40
CA ALA A 7 -20.94 -44.47 25.55
C ALA A 7 -19.71 -43.86 24.86
N GLY A 8 -19.58 -44.11 23.55
CA GLY A 8 -18.54 -43.51 22.72
C GLY A 8 -18.84 -42.03 22.54
N GLY A 9 -18.30 -41.20 23.43
CA GLY A 9 -18.25 -39.75 23.26
C GLY A 9 -17.35 -39.41 22.09
N GLY A 10 -17.94 -39.22 20.92
CA GLY A 10 -17.32 -38.52 19.81
C GLY A 10 -17.20 -37.05 20.19
N GLY A 11 -16.09 -36.68 20.83
CA GLY A 11 -15.68 -35.30 21.00
C GLY A 11 -15.39 -34.69 19.64
N GLY A 12 -16.44 -34.27 18.93
CA GLY A 12 -16.32 -33.41 17.77
C GLY A 12 -15.76 -32.08 18.25
N VAL A 13 -14.45 -31.88 18.06
CA VAL A 13 -13.82 -30.57 18.18
C VAL A 13 -14.55 -29.67 17.19
N CYS A 14 -15.43 -28.80 17.73
CA CYS A 14 -16.16 -27.83 16.92
C CYS A 14 -15.10 -26.92 16.28
N SER A 15 -14.81 -27.15 15.00
CA SER A 15 -13.89 -26.29 14.27
C SER A 15 -14.50 -24.90 14.23
N PRO A 16 -13.73 -23.84 14.51
CA PRO A 16 -14.26 -22.48 14.48
C PRO A 16 -14.91 -22.21 13.11
N PRO A 17 -16.05 -21.50 13.07
CA PRO A 17 -16.67 -21.07 11.83
C PRO A 17 -15.65 -20.44 10.88
N LEU A 18 -15.72 -20.76 9.59
CA LEU A 18 -14.80 -20.25 8.57
C LEU A 18 -14.65 -18.72 8.63
N ALA A 19 -15.73 -17.99 8.93
CA ALA A 19 -15.72 -16.54 9.09
C ALA A 19 -14.82 -16.05 10.25
N GLU A 20 -14.73 -16.78 11.37
CA GLU A 20 -13.83 -16.42 12.47
C GLU A 20 -12.37 -16.63 12.08
N VAL A 21 -12.11 -17.70 11.34
CA VAL A 21 -10.79 -18.03 10.80
C VAL A 21 -10.33 -16.99 9.79
N GLU A 22 -11.23 -16.53 8.91
CA GLU A 22 -10.99 -15.45 7.94
C GLU A 22 -10.73 -14.10 8.64
N ALA A 23 -11.48 -13.77 9.70
CA ALA A 23 -11.27 -12.54 10.47
C ALA A 23 -9.88 -12.52 11.13
N VAL A 24 -9.46 -13.63 11.76
CA VAL A 24 -8.12 -13.74 12.36
C VAL A 24 -7.02 -13.63 11.31
N ALA A 25 -7.21 -14.22 10.13
CA ALA A 25 -6.26 -14.12 9.03
C ALA A 25 -6.17 -12.67 8.49
N ALA A 26 -7.31 -12.01 8.28
CA ALA A 26 -7.38 -10.62 7.85
C ALA A 26 -6.68 -9.69 8.86
N ASP A 27 -6.83 -9.97 10.15
CA ASP A 27 -6.17 -9.22 11.21
C ASP A 27 -4.65 -9.27 11.09
N TRP A 28 -4.08 -10.47 10.97
CA TRP A 28 -2.64 -10.63 10.81
C TRP A 28 -2.12 -10.06 9.49
N MET A 29 -2.91 -10.17 8.42
CA MET A 29 -2.56 -9.59 7.13
C MET A 29 -2.52 -8.06 7.17
N LEU A 30 -3.43 -7.43 7.92
CA LEU A 30 -3.46 -5.99 8.07
C LEU A 30 -2.25 -5.49 8.87
N GLU A 31 -1.93 -6.17 9.97
CA GLU A 31 -0.73 -5.89 10.76
C GLU A 31 0.54 -6.02 9.90
N PHE A 32 0.67 -7.10 9.14
CA PHE A 32 1.80 -7.32 8.24
C PHE A 32 1.89 -6.27 7.12
N ALA A 33 0.74 -5.89 6.53
CA ALA A 33 0.68 -4.85 5.52
C ALA A 33 1.12 -3.49 6.10
N CYS A 34 0.71 -3.19 7.33
CA CYS A 34 1.17 -1.99 8.06
C CYS A 34 2.68 -1.98 8.26
N CYS A 35 3.29 -3.12 8.62
CA CYS A 35 4.76 -3.22 8.72
C CYS A 35 5.44 -2.86 7.41
N CYS A 36 4.94 -3.44 6.31
CA CYS A 36 5.51 -3.26 5.00
C CYS A 36 5.37 -1.80 4.54
N LEU A 37 4.22 -1.18 4.81
CA LEU A 37 4.02 0.26 4.60
C LEU A 37 5.03 1.10 5.37
N CYS A 38 5.18 0.86 6.68
CA CYS A 38 6.12 1.61 7.53
C CYS A 38 7.57 1.46 7.02
N ARG A 39 7.98 0.24 6.68
CA ARG A 39 9.33 -0.03 6.17
C ARG A 39 9.59 0.69 4.85
N HIS A 40 8.70 0.54 3.86
CA HIS A 40 8.88 1.15 2.56
C HIS A 40 8.74 2.68 2.58
N PHE A 41 7.93 3.23 3.49
CA PHE A 41 7.86 4.66 3.73
C PHE A 41 9.21 5.20 4.25
N ARG A 42 9.86 4.49 5.18
CA ARG A 42 11.19 4.86 5.71
C ARG A 42 12.27 4.79 4.64
N GLU A 43 12.27 3.73 3.83
CA GLU A 43 13.25 3.49 2.76
C GLU A 43 13.05 4.40 1.53
N GLY A 44 11.85 4.98 1.34
CA GLY A 44 11.52 5.76 0.14
C GLY A 44 11.17 4.91 -1.09
N GLY A 45 10.85 3.62 -0.90
CA GLY A 45 10.49 2.68 -1.96
C GLY A 45 9.08 2.92 -2.51
N SER A 46 8.91 3.90 -3.40
CA SER A 46 7.60 4.37 -3.88
C SER A 46 6.78 3.27 -4.59
N ALA A 47 7.40 2.35 -5.33
CA ALA A 47 6.68 1.29 -6.05
C ALA A 47 6.15 0.21 -5.09
N GLU A 48 6.98 -0.22 -4.15
CA GLU A 48 6.64 -1.21 -3.15
C GLU A 48 5.63 -0.64 -2.14
N PHE A 49 5.79 0.63 -1.75
CA PHE A 49 4.82 1.33 -0.92
C PHE A 49 3.44 1.35 -1.58
N ARG A 50 3.34 1.66 -2.89
CA ARG A 50 2.06 1.62 -3.62
C ARG A 50 1.42 0.23 -3.61
N ARG A 51 2.20 -0.84 -3.81
CA ARG A 51 1.66 -2.21 -3.76
C ARG A 51 1.07 -2.52 -2.38
N TRP A 52 1.81 -2.21 -1.32
CA TRP A 52 1.37 -2.48 0.04
C TRP A 52 0.22 -1.58 0.50
N ARG A 53 0.14 -0.35 -0.04
CA ARG A 53 -1.03 0.52 0.12
C ARG A 53 -2.28 -0.16 -0.43
N ASP A 54 -2.22 -0.70 -1.64
CA ASP A 54 -3.39 -1.32 -2.28
C ASP A 54 -3.88 -2.53 -1.46
N VAL A 55 -2.94 -3.32 -0.91
CA VAL A 55 -3.25 -4.42 0.02
C VAL A 55 -3.89 -3.91 1.31
N ALA A 56 -3.28 -2.93 1.98
CA ALA A 56 -3.80 -2.39 3.24
C ALA A 56 -5.19 -1.77 3.05
N GLN A 57 -5.41 -1.04 1.95
CA GLN A 57 -6.70 -0.42 1.66
C GLN A 57 -7.78 -1.47 1.39
N ALA A 58 -7.46 -2.53 0.66
CA ALA A 58 -8.36 -3.65 0.44
C ALA A 58 -8.78 -4.33 1.76
N LEU A 59 -7.83 -4.56 2.67
CA LEU A 59 -8.09 -5.15 3.99
C LEU A 59 -8.95 -4.23 4.86
N ILE A 60 -8.62 -2.94 4.91
CA ILE A 60 -9.36 -1.93 5.69
C ILE A 60 -10.80 -1.79 5.17
N ASN A 61 -11.00 -1.77 3.85
CA ASN A 61 -12.33 -1.70 3.25
C ASN A 61 -13.17 -2.95 3.52
N GLY A 62 -12.53 -4.09 3.79
CA GLY A 62 -13.19 -5.34 4.18
C GLY A 62 -13.68 -5.36 5.64
N LEU A 63 -13.26 -4.41 6.47
CA LEU A 63 -13.69 -4.31 7.87
C LEU A 63 -15.09 -3.69 7.93
N SER A 64 -16.07 -4.44 8.44
CA SER A 64 -17.41 -3.87 8.75
C SER A 64 -17.36 -2.89 9.92
N LYS A 65 -16.42 -3.10 10.84
CA LYS A 65 -16.11 -2.22 11.97
C LYS A 65 -14.65 -2.40 12.34
N ILE A 66 -13.93 -1.31 12.59
CA ILE A 66 -12.53 -1.35 13.04
C ILE A 66 -12.48 -1.93 14.47
N PRO A 67 -11.83 -3.08 14.69
CA PRO A 67 -11.61 -3.64 16.03
C PRO A 67 -10.74 -2.72 16.89
N THR A 68 -10.98 -2.67 18.20
CA THR A 68 -10.27 -1.77 19.12
C THR A 68 -8.76 -1.96 19.08
N HIS A 69 -8.27 -3.21 19.03
CA HIS A 69 -6.83 -3.50 18.97
C HIS A 69 -6.18 -3.05 17.66
N GLN A 70 -6.95 -2.94 16.57
CA GLN A 70 -6.44 -2.58 15.25
C GLN A 70 -6.51 -1.11 14.93
N LYS A 71 -7.19 -0.31 15.75
CA LYS A 71 -7.37 1.12 15.49
C LYS A 71 -6.06 1.82 15.14
N LYS A 72 -5.02 1.63 15.96
CA LYS A 72 -3.71 2.22 15.70
C LYS A 72 -3.14 1.81 14.35
N THR A 73 -3.20 0.52 14.01
CA THR A 73 -2.74 -0.01 12.72
C THR A 73 -3.50 0.59 11.55
N VAL A 74 -4.83 0.66 11.62
CA VAL A 74 -5.67 1.27 10.58
C VAL A 74 -5.35 2.75 10.43
N TYR A 75 -5.32 3.50 11.53
CA TYR A 75 -5.07 4.94 11.49
C TYR A 75 -3.67 5.26 10.96
N LEU A 76 -2.66 4.47 11.35
CA LEU A 76 -1.30 4.63 10.83
C LEU A 76 -1.23 4.33 9.33
N CYS A 77 -1.85 3.25 8.87
CA CYS A 77 -1.92 2.96 7.43
C CYS A 77 -2.58 4.13 6.67
N GLN A 78 -3.74 4.59 7.14
CA GLN A 78 -4.49 5.67 6.49
C GLN A 78 -3.71 7.00 6.50
N LEU A 79 -2.98 7.31 7.58
CA LEU A 79 -2.06 8.43 7.67
C LEU A 79 -0.95 8.34 6.61
N LEU A 80 -0.18 7.25 6.59
CA LEU A 80 0.97 7.09 5.70
C LEU A 80 0.57 7.20 4.23
N ILE A 81 -0.56 6.61 3.85
CA ILE A 81 -1.09 6.66 2.49
C ILE A 81 -1.38 8.10 2.05
N ARG A 82 -2.00 8.90 2.94
CA ARG A 82 -2.33 10.31 2.66
C ARG A 82 -1.11 11.21 2.65
N ILE A 83 -0.15 10.95 3.54
CA ILE A 83 1.12 11.66 3.58
C ILE A 83 1.97 11.36 2.32
N GLU A 84 1.87 10.18 1.71
CA GLU A 84 2.54 9.96 0.40
C GLU A 84 1.93 10.83 -0.71
N LYS A 85 0.62 11.06 -0.66
CA LYS A 85 -0.13 11.91 -1.60
C LYS A 85 -0.29 13.36 -1.15
N GLY A 86 0.37 13.77 -0.07
CA GLY A 86 0.09 15.04 0.59
C GLY A 86 0.30 16.29 -0.28
N LYS A 87 1.19 16.21 -1.27
CA LYS A 87 1.44 17.30 -2.23
C LYS A 87 0.48 17.32 -3.43
N SER A 88 -0.26 16.24 -3.64
CA SER A 88 -1.15 16.07 -4.79
C SER A 88 -2.56 16.52 -4.43
N LEU A 89 -2.84 17.82 -4.55
CA LEU A 89 -4.15 18.39 -4.20
C LEU A 89 -5.32 17.86 -5.05
N GLU A 90 -5.03 17.28 -6.21
CA GLU A 90 -6.03 16.60 -7.06
C GLU A 90 -6.47 15.23 -6.52
N SER A 91 -5.78 14.69 -5.51
CA SER A 91 -6.14 13.42 -4.89
C SER A 91 -7.19 13.63 -3.81
N HIS A 92 -8.28 12.88 -3.90
CA HIS A 92 -9.41 12.98 -2.96
C HIS A 92 -9.57 11.67 -2.19
N PHE A 93 -9.60 11.75 -0.87
CA PHE A 93 -9.76 10.60 0.03
C PHE A 93 -11.12 10.58 0.74
N GLU A 94 -11.74 11.74 0.88
CA GLU A 94 -13.01 11.91 1.56
C GLU A 94 -14.13 12.18 0.55
N ASN A 95 -15.38 11.99 0.99
CA ASN A 95 -16.56 12.31 0.17
C ASN A 95 -16.64 13.82 -0.15
N ASP A 96 -16.19 14.66 0.79
CA ASP A 96 -16.05 16.10 0.54
C ASP A 96 -14.75 16.36 -0.23
N GLN A 97 -14.89 16.68 -1.52
CA GLN A 97 -13.77 16.96 -2.41
C GLN A 97 -12.95 18.20 -1.99
N ARG A 98 -13.45 19.02 -1.07
CA ARG A 98 -12.70 20.17 -0.54
C ARG A 98 -11.64 19.79 0.48
N ILE A 99 -11.66 18.55 0.97
CA ILE A 99 -10.70 18.04 1.95
C ILE A 99 -9.47 17.53 1.21
N SER A 100 -8.36 18.25 1.35
CA SER A 100 -7.08 17.84 0.79
C SER A 100 -6.53 16.56 1.46
N PRO A 101 -5.60 15.83 0.80
CA PRO A 101 -4.97 14.66 1.41
C PRO A 101 -4.35 14.92 2.78
N LEU A 102 -3.72 16.08 2.97
CA LEU A 102 -3.10 16.43 4.26
C LEU A 102 -4.12 16.80 5.34
N GLU A 103 -5.25 17.41 4.99
CA GLU A 103 -6.36 17.62 5.94
C GLU A 103 -6.93 16.28 6.40
N SER A 104 -7.12 15.35 5.46
CA SER A 104 -7.55 14.01 5.83
C SER A 104 -6.48 13.29 6.66
N ALA A 105 -5.19 13.46 6.34
CA ALA A 105 -4.09 12.92 7.15
C ALA A 105 -4.10 13.46 8.60
N LEU A 106 -4.40 14.75 8.77
CA LEU A 106 -4.52 15.37 10.09
C LEU A 106 -5.62 14.71 10.92
N SER A 107 -6.76 14.36 10.30
CA SER A 107 -7.85 13.68 11.02
C SER A 107 -7.41 12.32 11.59
N PHE A 108 -6.69 11.51 10.80
CA PHE A 108 -6.11 10.25 11.26
C PHE A 108 -5.00 10.44 12.29
N TRP A 109 -4.21 11.51 12.18
CA TRP A 109 -3.22 11.85 13.20
C TRP A 109 -3.89 12.13 14.55
N THR A 110 -4.94 12.95 14.57
CA THR A 110 -5.70 13.22 15.80
C THR A 110 -6.31 11.96 16.40
N LEU A 111 -6.72 10.99 15.58
CA LEU A 111 -7.19 9.69 16.05
C LEU A 111 -6.06 8.85 16.68
N LEU A 112 -4.86 8.87 16.11
CA LEU A 112 -3.68 8.21 16.70
C LEU A 112 -3.29 8.81 18.04
N GLU A 113 -3.26 10.13 18.14
CA GLU A 113 -2.90 10.85 19.37
C GLU A 113 -3.84 10.49 20.54
N ARG A 114 -5.12 10.28 20.27
CA ARG A 114 -6.11 9.87 21.28
C ARG A 114 -5.88 8.46 21.80
N GLU A 115 -5.27 7.59 21.01
CA GLU A 115 -4.97 6.21 21.38
C GLU A 115 -3.60 6.10 22.10
N GLU A 116 -2.82 7.18 22.21
CA GLU A 116 -1.43 7.14 22.67
C GLU A 116 -1.00 8.36 23.51
N ILE A 117 -0.92 8.15 24.82
CA ILE A 117 -0.68 9.24 25.81
C ILE A 117 0.81 9.55 26.00
N LYS A 118 1.74 8.66 25.61
CA LYS A 118 3.16 8.75 26.01
C LYS A 118 4.04 9.66 25.14
N LEU A 119 3.57 10.09 23.97
CA LEU A 119 4.40 10.76 22.96
C LEU A 119 4.02 12.23 22.74
N GLU A 120 3.55 12.92 23.78
CA GLU A 120 2.95 14.27 23.70
C GLU A 120 3.76 15.27 22.86
N LYS A 121 5.08 15.35 23.05
CA LYS A 121 5.92 16.27 22.28
C LYS A 121 6.04 15.91 20.80
N LEU A 122 6.22 14.62 20.48
CA LEU A 122 6.31 14.17 19.09
C LEU A 122 4.96 14.31 18.37
N HIS A 123 3.87 14.04 19.10
CA HIS A 123 2.49 14.26 18.67
C HIS A 123 2.24 15.71 18.30
N GLU A 124 2.55 16.64 19.21
CA GLU A 124 2.42 18.07 18.97
C GLU A 124 3.28 18.54 17.79
N ASP A 125 4.54 18.10 17.71
CA ASP A 125 5.45 18.43 16.61
C ASP A 125 4.87 18.00 15.25
N ILE A 126 4.39 16.76 15.14
CA ILE A 126 3.84 16.22 13.88
C ILE A 126 2.52 16.91 13.55
N ARG A 127 1.62 17.09 14.52
CA ARG A 127 0.33 17.79 14.30
C ARG A 127 0.57 19.18 13.72
N ARG A 128 1.46 19.94 14.35
CA ARG A 128 1.83 21.28 13.91
C ARG A 128 2.48 21.28 12.52
N LEU A 129 3.35 20.31 12.24
CA LEU A 129 3.95 20.16 10.91
C LEU A 129 2.90 19.85 9.83
N ILE A 130 1.94 18.97 10.11
CA ILE A 130 0.84 18.68 9.18
C ILE A 130 0.02 19.96 8.93
N GLN A 131 -0.40 20.67 9.98
CA GLN A 131 -1.16 21.92 9.86
C GLN A 131 -0.45 22.97 9.01
N ILE A 132 0.85 23.19 9.24
CA ILE A 132 1.65 24.14 8.46
C ILE A 132 1.78 23.66 7.00
N GLN A 133 2.02 22.37 6.78
CA GLN A 133 2.20 21.82 5.44
C GLN A 133 0.91 21.81 4.61
N ILE A 134 -0.27 21.68 5.23
CA ILE A 134 -1.55 21.87 4.53
C ILE A 134 -1.56 23.24 3.85
N ILE A 135 -1.23 24.31 4.59
CA ILE A 135 -1.19 25.67 4.04
C ILE A 135 -0.04 25.82 3.05
N ALA A 136 1.15 25.31 3.37
CA ALA A 136 2.33 25.41 2.52
C ALA A 136 2.07 24.84 1.11
N VAL A 137 1.46 23.66 1.03
CA VAL A 137 1.17 23.00 -0.26
C VAL A 137 0.18 23.83 -1.10
N HIS A 138 -0.86 24.42 -0.48
CA HIS A 138 -1.78 25.30 -1.22
C HIS A 138 -1.07 26.58 -1.71
N MET A 139 -0.20 27.16 -0.88
CA MET A 139 0.59 28.34 -1.23
C MET A 139 1.58 28.05 -2.38
N GLU A 140 2.29 26.91 -2.35
CA GLU A 140 3.21 26.48 -3.40
C GLU A 140 2.52 26.25 -4.76
N ASN A 141 1.24 25.83 -4.73
CA ASN A 141 0.42 25.65 -5.95
C ASN A 141 -0.29 26.95 -6.40
N GLY A 142 -0.12 28.05 -5.68
CA GLY A 142 -0.75 29.35 -6.01
C GLY A 142 -2.25 29.45 -5.66
N TYR A 143 -2.78 28.48 -4.92
CA TYR A 143 -4.19 28.44 -4.48
C TYR A 143 -4.39 29.25 -3.20
N PHE A 144 -4.16 30.56 -3.28
CA PHE A 144 -4.17 31.44 -2.11
C PHE A 144 -5.56 31.60 -1.46
N LYS A 145 -6.62 31.54 -2.26
CA LYS A 145 -8.00 31.68 -1.77
C LYS A 145 -8.40 30.43 -1.01
N GLU A 146 -8.12 29.27 -1.58
CA GLU A 146 -8.32 27.96 -1.00
C GLU A 146 -7.49 27.82 0.28
N ALA A 147 -6.25 28.30 0.29
CA ALA A 147 -5.42 28.32 1.50
C ALA A 147 -6.07 29.10 2.66
N ALA A 148 -6.75 30.22 2.36
CA ALA A 148 -7.49 30.98 3.38
C ALA A 148 -8.73 30.22 3.88
N GLU A 149 -9.47 29.57 2.98
CA GLU A 149 -10.63 28.75 3.34
C GLU A 149 -10.23 27.54 4.20
N VAL A 150 -9.14 26.88 3.83
CA VAL A 150 -8.55 25.76 4.57
C VAL A 150 -8.03 26.23 5.94
N LEU A 151 -7.42 27.41 6.03
CA LEU A 151 -7.00 27.98 7.32
C LEU A 151 -8.18 28.15 8.28
N GLU A 152 -9.30 28.73 7.81
CA GLU A 152 -10.48 28.91 8.66
C GLU A 152 -11.07 27.57 9.09
N ARG A 153 -11.07 26.56 8.22
CA ARG A 153 -11.53 25.19 8.53
C ARG A 153 -10.65 24.47 9.54
N LEU A 154 -9.33 24.64 9.45
CA LEU A 154 -8.38 23.97 10.35
C LEU A 154 -8.43 24.50 11.79
N PHE A 155 -8.81 25.77 11.95
CA PHE A 155 -8.72 26.46 13.23
C PHE A 155 -10.06 27.05 13.71
N THR A 156 -11.20 26.53 13.22
CA THR A 156 -12.54 27.11 13.46
C THR A 156 -12.86 27.32 14.94
N ASP A 157 -12.39 26.43 15.84
CA ASP A 157 -12.70 26.48 17.27
C ASP A 157 -11.47 26.36 18.21
N SER A 158 -10.25 26.54 17.69
CA SER A 158 -9.02 26.32 18.46
C SER A 158 -8.46 27.61 19.07
N GLU A 159 -8.75 27.84 20.35
CA GLU A 159 -8.15 28.93 21.15
C GLU A 159 -6.64 28.73 21.34
N THR A 160 -6.19 27.48 21.45
CA THR A 160 -4.77 27.13 21.66
C THR A 160 -3.91 27.43 20.44
N ASP A 161 -4.48 27.35 19.24
CA ASP A 161 -3.74 27.54 17.99
C ASP A 161 -3.80 28.97 17.44
N LYS A 162 -4.43 29.91 18.17
CA LYS A 162 -4.50 31.33 17.78
C LYS A 162 -3.15 31.90 17.30
N PRO A 163 -2.02 31.67 17.98
CA PRO A 163 -0.73 32.20 17.53
C PRO A 163 -0.27 31.64 16.17
N LEU A 164 -0.52 30.35 15.92
CA LEU A 164 -0.16 29.70 14.65
C LEU A 164 -1.08 30.20 13.53
N ARG A 165 -2.40 30.25 13.78
CA ARG A 165 -3.41 30.78 12.85
C ARG A 165 -3.07 32.19 12.38
N MET A 166 -2.73 33.09 13.30
CA MET A 166 -2.37 34.49 12.96
C MET A 166 -1.10 34.57 12.10
N LYS A 167 -0.09 33.74 12.38
CA LYS A 167 1.13 33.66 11.57
C LYS A 167 0.83 33.15 10.17
N LEU A 168 0.07 32.07 10.04
CA LEU A 168 -0.30 31.50 8.74
C LEU A 168 -1.20 32.44 7.94
N ALA A 169 -2.15 33.14 8.56
CA ALA A 169 -2.96 34.18 7.91
C ALA A 169 -2.08 35.31 7.34
N THR A 170 -1.03 35.70 8.06
CA THR A 170 -0.07 36.71 7.58
C THR A 170 0.71 36.21 6.36
N VAL A 171 1.12 34.94 6.37
CA VAL A 171 1.81 34.29 5.23
C VAL A 171 0.89 34.18 4.01
N ILE A 172 -0.38 33.81 4.20
CA ILE A 172 -1.35 33.74 3.09
C ILE A 172 -1.58 35.13 2.49
N LYS A 173 -1.67 36.17 3.32
CA LYS A 173 -1.79 37.56 2.86
C LYS A 173 -0.58 38.05 2.08
N SER A 174 0.63 37.63 2.45
CA SER A 174 1.85 38.00 1.72
C SER A 174 1.96 37.31 0.36
N LYS A 175 1.20 36.23 0.12
CA LYS A 175 1.21 35.43 -1.12
C LYS A 175 2.61 34.93 -1.51
N ASP A 176 3.49 34.78 -0.53
CA ASP A 176 4.86 34.32 -0.70
C ASP A 176 5.02 32.92 -0.07
N PRO A 177 5.20 31.86 -0.86
CA PRO A 177 5.38 30.51 -0.34
C PRO A 177 6.79 30.26 0.24
N TYR A 178 7.76 31.15 0.03
CA TYR A 178 9.15 30.96 0.41
C TYR A 178 9.55 31.67 1.71
N VAL A 179 8.57 32.08 2.51
CA VAL A 179 8.82 32.70 3.81
C VAL A 179 9.59 31.76 4.76
N PRO A 180 10.41 32.30 5.68
CA PRO A 180 11.23 31.49 6.58
C PRO A 180 10.45 30.46 7.41
N LEU A 181 9.17 30.74 7.73
CA LEU A 181 8.30 29.81 8.44
C LEU A 181 8.04 28.54 7.63
N LEU A 182 7.70 28.66 6.34
CA LEU A 182 7.39 27.50 5.49
C LEU A 182 8.66 26.72 5.13
N GLN A 183 9.79 27.42 5.01
CA GLN A 183 11.10 26.79 4.77
C GLN A 183 11.60 26.00 5.99
N SER A 184 11.45 26.54 7.21
CA SER A 184 11.87 25.85 8.43
C SER A 184 10.99 24.64 8.76
N PHE A 185 9.68 24.77 8.59
CA PHE A 185 8.71 23.68 8.81
C PHE A 185 8.46 22.90 7.52
N SER A 186 9.50 22.44 6.84
CA SER A 186 9.41 21.81 5.51
C SER A 186 8.68 20.46 5.48
N TYR A 187 8.20 20.07 4.30
CA TYR A 187 7.64 18.73 4.06
C TYR A 187 8.62 17.60 4.41
N ASN A 188 9.91 17.80 4.14
CA ASN A 188 10.95 16.81 4.47
C ASN A 188 11.07 16.62 5.99
N LEU A 189 10.92 17.69 6.77
CA LEU A 189 10.89 17.62 8.23
C LEU A 189 9.66 16.85 8.71
N LEU A 190 8.48 17.10 8.11
CA LEU A 190 7.26 16.32 8.38
C LEU A 190 7.50 14.82 8.13
N ILE A 191 8.02 14.46 6.95
CA ILE A 191 8.33 13.07 6.61
C ILE A 191 9.32 12.46 7.61
N SER A 192 10.37 13.20 7.98
CA SER A 192 11.37 12.74 8.95
C SER A 192 10.75 12.43 10.33
N LYS A 193 9.89 13.33 10.84
CA LYS A 193 9.21 13.13 12.12
C LYS A 193 8.23 11.96 12.08
N ILE A 194 7.49 11.80 10.99
CA ILE A 194 6.61 10.63 10.79
C ILE A 194 7.45 9.34 10.72
N LYS A 195 8.62 9.35 10.07
CA LYS A 195 9.51 8.19 10.08
C LYS A 195 9.95 7.83 11.51
N SER A 196 10.30 8.82 12.34
CA SER A 196 10.59 8.57 13.76
C SER A 196 9.40 7.97 14.51
N TYR A 197 8.18 8.44 14.26
CA TYR A 197 6.98 7.83 14.83
C TYR A 197 6.78 6.39 14.37
N THR A 198 6.93 6.11 13.07
CA THR A 198 6.80 4.73 12.55
C THR A 198 7.84 3.78 13.14
N GLU A 199 9.04 4.27 13.45
CA GLU A 199 10.08 3.46 14.09
C GLU A 199 9.68 3.08 15.52
N LEU A 200 9.19 4.04 16.30
CA LEU A 200 8.65 3.77 17.65
C LEU A 200 7.50 2.77 17.60
N PHE A 201 6.54 3.00 16.69
CA PHE A 201 5.41 2.09 16.49
C PHE A 201 5.86 0.67 16.14
N MET A 202 6.87 0.54 15.29
CA MET A 202 7.39 -0.77 14.91
C MET A 202 8.09 -1.46 16.08
N THR A 203 8.88 -0.73 16.87
CA THR A 203 9.57 -1.27 18.04
C THR A 203 8.63 -1.71 19.15
N GLU A 204 7.54 -0.98 19.39
CA GLU A 204 6.52 -1.39 20.37
C GLU A 204 5.80 -2.69 19.97
N ASN A 205 5.76 -2.98 18.67
CA ASN A 205 5.05 -4.12 18.10
C ASN A 205 6.00 -5.20 17.54
N GLU A 206 7.30 -5.13 17.81
CA GLU A 206 8.35 -6.03 17.27
C GLU A 206 8.04 -7.51 17.50
N THR A 207 7.50 -7.85 18.67
CA THR A 207 7.12 -9.23 19.01
C THR A 207 5.92 -9.72 18.20
N ASN A 208 4.97 -8.86 17.87
CA ASN A 208 3.84 -9.20 17.01
C ASN A 208 4.32 -9.41 15.56
N PHE A 209 5.21 -8.55 15.07
CA PHE A 209 5.65 -8.53 13.68
C PHE A 209 6.67 -9.60 13.29
N LEU A 210 7.51 -10.08 14.21
CA LEU A 210 8.40 -11.23 13.95
C LEU A 210 7.65 -12.57 14.02
N ILE A 211 6.61 -12.65 14.85
CA ILE A 211 5.81 -13.86 15.03
C ILE A 211 4.77 -14.01 13.91
N GLN A 212 4.26 -12.92 13.32
CA GLN A 212 3.23 -12.96 12.28
C GLN A 212 3.64 -13.68 10.98
N PRO A 213 4.81 -13.46 10.37
CA PRO A 213 5.24 -14.23 9.19
C PRO A 213 5.27 -15.73 9.47
N ILE A 214 5.73 -16.12 10.65
CA ILE A 214 5.76 -17.53 11.11
C ILE A 214 4.34 -18.04 11.34
N LYS A 215 3.46 -17.27 11.99
CA LYS A 215 2.06 -17.62 12.22
C LYS A 215 1.28 -17.73 10.91
N ILE A 216 1.46 -16.82 9.96
CA ILE A 216 0.83 -16.86 8.65
C ILE A 216 1.31 -18.08 7.88
N VAL A 217 2.62 -18.35 7.81
CA VAL A 217 3.16 -19.55 7.14
C VAL A 217 2.66 -20.83 7.82
N THR A 218 2.60 -20.88 9.15
CA THR A 218 2.11 -22.04 9.92
C THR A 218 0.61 -22.22 9.73
N PHE A 219 -0.16 -21.15 9.74
CA PHE A 219 -1.61 -21.14 9.51
C PHE A 219 -1.95 -21.55 8.08
N LEU A 220 -1.23 -21.01 7.09
CA LEU A 220 -1.34 -21.45 5.71
C LEU A 220 -0.96 -22.92 5.58
N SER A 221 0.07 -23.40 6.28
CA SER A 221 0.42 -24.83 6.31
C SER A 221 -0.66 -25.69 6.98
N TYR A 222 -1.34 -25.19 8.00
CA TYR A 222 -2.44 -25.86 8.69
C TYR A 222 -3.71 -25.93 7.83
N VAL A 223 -4.10 -24.81 7.20
CA VAL A 223 -5.25 -24.72 6.29
C VAL A 223 -4.98 -25.55 5.03
N ASN A 224 -3.78 -25.47 4.47
CA ASN A 224 -3.36 -26.24 3.30
C ASN A 224 -2.99 -27.70 3.63
N GLY A 225 -2.90 -28.06 4.92
CA GLY A 225 -2.79 -29.44 5.40
C GLY A 225 -4.04 -30.29 5.14
N LYS A 226 -5.15 -29.67 4.69
CA LYS A 226 -6.32 -30.36 4.12
C LYS A 226 -6.36 -30.36 2.58
N THR A 227 -5.41 -29.72 1.91
CA THR A 227 -5.22 -29.74 0.45
C THR A 227 -3.74 -29.64 0.09
N GLN A 228 -3.06 -30.79 0.18
CA GLN A 228 -1.79 -31.14 -0.48
C GLN A 228 -0.74 -30.02 -0.67
N THR A 229 0.18 -29.96 0.29
CA THR A 229 1.61 -29.56 0.23
C THR A 229 2.11 -28.87 -1.05
N CYS A 230 2.53 -27.61 -0.91
CA CYS A 230 3.55 -26.99 -1.76
C CYS A 230 4.55 -26.24 -0.88
N CYS A 231 5.84 -26.49 -1.08
CA CYS A 231 6.97 -25.89 -0.38
C CYS A 231 6.98 -24.37 -0.55
N LEU A 232 7.02 -23.61 0.55
CA LEU A 232 6.98 -22.15 0.52
C LEU A 232 8.41 -21.59 0.66
N ASN A 233 9.00 -21.18 -0.46
CA ASN A 233 9.87 -20.01 -0.44
C ASN A 233 8.96 -18.79 -0.22
N VAL A 234 9.36 -17.90 0.68
CA VAL A 234 8.61 -16.69 1.06
C VAL A 234 8.72 -15.66 -0.06
N ASP A 235 8.15 -15.97 -1.22
CA ASP A 235 7.96 -15.03 -2.32
C ASP A 235 6.55 -14.44 -2.24
N SER A 236 6.48 -13.15 -2.60
CA SER A 236 5.29 -12.29 -2.74
C SER A 236 4.05 -12.97 -3.36
N SER A 237 4.20 -14.10 -4.04
CA SER A 237 3.15 -14.88 -4.70
C SER A 237 2.12 -15.50 -3.76
N LEU A 238 2.46 -15.86 -2.52
CA LEU A 238 1.51 -16.53 -1.60
C LEU A 238 0.56 -15.54 -0.93
N VAL A 239 1.08 -14.38 -0.54
CA VAL A 239 0.28 -13.25 -0.07
C VAL A 239 -0.62 -12.75 -1.21
N TRP A 240 -0.07 -12.65 -2.43
CA TRP A 240 -0.86 -12.30 -3.62
C TRP A 240 -1.94 -13.35 -3.91
N MET A 241 -1.64 -14.64 -3.80
CA MET A 241 -2.61 -15.73 -3.97
C MET A 241 -3.75 -15.64 -2.95
N TYR A 242 -3.45 -15.37 -1.67
CA TYR A 242 -4.47 -15.30 -0.62
C TYR A 242 -5.32 -14.02 -0.71
N ILE A 243 -4.74 -12.87 -1.07
CA ILE A 243 -5.48 -11.62 -1.34
C ILE A 243 -6.49 -11.81 -2.48
N ASN A 244 -6.14 -12.59 -3.51
CA ASN A 244 -7.06 -12.90 -4.61
C ASN A 244 -8.05 -14.04 -4.29
N CYS A 245 -7.88 -14.74 -3.17
CA CYS A 245 -8.81 -15.79 -2.70
C CYS A 245 -9.86 -15.27 -1.71
N LEU A 246 -9.78 -14.02 -1.23
CA LEU A 246 -10.88 -13.40 -0.49
C LEU A 246 -12.04 -13.11 -1.47
N PRO A 247 -13.24 -13.70 -1.29
CA PRO A 247 -14.35 -13.57 -2.24
C PRO A 247 -14.83 -12.13 -2.49
N GLY A 248 -14.49 -11.19 -1.60
CA GLY A 248 -14.90 -9.78 -1.66
C GLY A 248 -14.06 -8.87 -2.57
N LEU A 249 -12.93 -9.31 -3.12
CA LEU A 249 -12.05 -8.45 -3.94
C LEU A 249 -12.18 -8.65 -5.45
N ASN A 250 -12.87 -9.70 -5.90
CA ASN A 250 -13.11 -9.95 -7.34
C ASN A 250 -14.08 -8.92 -7.97
N SER A 251 -14.88 -8.21 -7.17
CA SER A 251 -15.82 -7.19 -7.63
C SER A 251 -15.17 -5.84 -7.97
N LEU A 252 -13.96 -5.56 -7.47
CA LEU A 252 -13.26 -4.30 -7.74
C LEU A 252 -12.47 -4.29 -9.06
N GLN A 253 -12.40 -5.42 -9.79
CA GLN A 253 -11.73 -5.45 -11.11
C GLN A 253 -12.60 -4.94 -12.27
N ASN A 254 -13.87 -4.59 -12.05
CA ASN A 254 -14.82 -4.31 -13.14
C ASN A 254 -15.41 -2.90 -13.21
N VAL A 255 -15.02 -1.96 -12.34
CA VAL A 255 -15.51 -0.57 -12.40
C VAL A 255 -14.33 0.40 -12.34
N GLU A 256 -13.58 0.49 -13.44
CA GLU A 256 -12.81 1.66 -13.87
C GLU A 256 -12.27 1.39 -15.28
N LYS A 257 -13.18 1.42 -16.26
CA LYS A 257 -12.84 1.66 -17.66
C LYS A 257 -13.25 3.09 -17.95
N HIS A 258 -12.28 4.02 -18.01
CA HIS A 258 -11.99 4.89 -19.15
C HIS A 258 -11.00 6.02 -18.76
N ALA A 259 -9.93 6.15 -19.57
CA ALA A 259 -8.87 7.18 -19.63
C ALA A 259 -7.96 7.31 -18.38
N ASP A 260 -6.63 7.13 -18.37
CA ASP A 260 -5.59 6.99 -19.39
C ASP A 260 -4.54 5.95 -18.93
N ALA A 261 -4.06 5.13 -19.88
CA ALA A 261 -3.31 3.91 -19.58
C ALA A 261 -1.79 4.11 -19.62
N SER A 262 -1.14 4.00 -18.45
CA SER A 262 0.28 3.61 -18.32
C SER A 262 0.45 2.65 -17.14
N THR A 263 0.03 1.41 -17.33
CA THR A 263 0.13 0.34 -16.31
C THR A 263 1.42 -0.46 -16.46
N CYS A 264 2.30 -0.46 -15.45
CA CYS A 264 3.33 -1.47 -15.26
C CYS A 264 2.77 -2.69 -14.50
N GLY A 265 1.93 -3.47 -15.17
CA GLY A 265 1.69 -4.87 -14.82
C GLY A 265 2.35 -5.73 -15.89
N ARG A 266 3.12 -6.77 -15.50
CA ARG A 266 3.59 -7.80 -16.44
C ARG A 266 2.40 -8.58 -17.00
N ARG A 267 1.66 -7.95 -17.91
CA ARG A 267 0.86 -8.66 -18.91
C ARG A 267 1.84 -9.51 -19.71
N ARG A 268 1.49 -10.76 -20.01
CA ARG A 268 2.24 -11.56 -20.99
C ARG A 268 2.36 -10.73 -22.26
N GLN A 269 3.53 -10.15 -22.51
CA GLN A 269 3.72 -9.26 -23.65
C GLN A 269 3.50 -10.08 -24.91
N ARG A 270 2.41 -9.79 -25.62
CA ARG A 270 2.03 -10.47 -26.86
C ARG A 270 3.10 -10.18 -27.91
N TRP A 271 3.50 -11.20 -28.66
CA TRP A 271 4.44 -11.02 -29.77
C TRP A 271 3.74 -10.29 -30.90
N THR A 272 4.37 -9.23 -31.39
CA THR A 272 3.92 -8.43 -32.51
C THR A 272 4.38 -9.05 -33.83
N TYR A 273 3.67 -8.71 -34.90
CA TYR A 273 4.04 -9.15 -36.26
C TYR A 273 5.45 -8.67 -36.65
N LYS A 274 5.85 -7.46 -36.22
CA LYS A 274 7.19 -6.92 -36.48
C LYS A 274 8.28 -7.74 -35.78
N GLU A 275 8.06 -8.12 -34.51
CA GLU A 275 8.98 -9.00 -33.78
C GLU A 275 9.07 -10.39 -34.44
N ASP A 276 7.95 -10.98 -34.86
CA ASP A 276 7.94 -12.28 -35.54
C ASP A 276 8.66 -12.22 -36.91
N LEU A 277 8.50 -11.13 -37.65
CA LEU A 277 9.19 -10.90 -38.92
C LEU A 277 10.70 -10.72 -38.69
N ALA A 278 11.10 -9.91 -37.70
CA ALA A 278 12.49 -9.72 -37.31
C ALA A 278 13.14 -11.04 -36.87
N LEU A 279 12.41 -11.88 -36.13
CA LEU A 279 12.85 -13.21 -35.73
C LEU A 279 13.04 -14.14 -36.92
N ARG A 280 12.06 -14.21 -37.84
CA ARG A 280 12.16 -15.02 -39.07
C ARG A 280 13.33 -14.59 -39.96
N SER A 281 13.52 -13.29 -40.16
CA SER A 281 14.64 -12.74 -40.92
C SER A 281 15.99 -12.96 -40.22
N GLY A 282 16.05 -12.82 -38.89
CA GLY A 282 17.26 -13.11 -38.11
C GLY A 282 17.66 -14.59 -38.20
N ILE A 283 16.69 -15.51 -38.18
CA ILE A 283 16.96 -16.94 -38.34
C ILE A 283 17.39 -17.28 -39.77
N LYS A 284 16.81 -16.62 -40.79
CA LYS A 284 17.24 -16.79 -42.19
C LYS A 284 18.69 -16.35 -42.41
N GLU A 285 19.14 -15.33 -41.69
CA GLU A 285 20.48 -14.75 -41.83
C GLU A 285 21.53 -15.44 -40.95
N PHE A 286 21.19 -15.78 -39.70
CA PHE A 286 22.14 -16.31 -38.72
C PHE A 286 21.94 -17.81 -38.41
N GLY A 287 20.86 -18.45 -38.87
CA GLY A 287 20.54 -19.83 -38.58
C GLY A 287 19.81 -20.06 -37.24
N VAL A 288 19.08 -21.17 -37.15
CA VAL A 288 18.34 -21.58 -35.95
C VAL A 288 19.33 -21.91 -34.82
N GLY A 289 19.09 -21.40 -33.60
CA GLY A 289 19.95 -21.65 -32.45
C GLY A 289 20.83 -20.46 -32.05
N ASN A 290 21.07 -19.53 -32.97
CA ASN A 290 21.92 -18.35 -32.75
C ASN A 290 21.16 -17.17 -32.11
N TRP A 291 20.39 -17.43 -31.04
CA TRP A 291 19.45 -16.49 -30.43
C TRP A 291 20.10 -15.24 -29.86
N ALA A 292 21.26 -15.38 -29.21
CA ALA A 292 21.99 -14.24 -28.67
C ALA A 292 22.50 -13.32 -29.79
N LYS A 293 22.99 -13.89 -30.89
CA LYS A 293 23.44 -13.13 -32.06
C LYS A 293 22.29 -12.40 -32.75
N ILE A 294 21.14 -13.07 -32.90
CA ILE A 294 19.92 -12.47 -33.46
C ILE A 294 19.42 -11.32 -32.59
N LEU A 295 19.45 -11.47 -31.27
CA LEU A 295 19.02 -10.44 -30.32
C LEU A 295 19.91 -9.19 -30.36
N VAL A 296 21.21 -9.34 -30.59
CA VAL A 296 22.14 -8.20 -30.71
C VAL A 296 21.94 -7.47 -32.04
N HIS A 297 21.64 -8.19 -33.12
CA HIS A 297 21.53 -7.59 -34.46
C HIS A 297 20.17 -6.96 -34.77
N ARG A 298 19.12 -7.22 -33.99
CA ARG A 298 17.77 -6.68 -34.25
C ARG A 298 17.08 -6.25 -32.97
N ASP A 299 16.21 -5.25 -33.10
CA ASP A 299 15.42 -4.76 -31.98
C ASP A 299 14.21 -5.66 -31.71
N PHE A 300 14.11 -6.11 -30.45
CA PHE A 300 13.01 -6.92 -29.95
C PHE A 300 12.39 -6.30 -28.69
N ASN A 301 12.39 -4.98 -28.50
CA ASN A 301 11.62 -4.33 -27.42
C ASN A 301 11.84 -4.97 -26.03
N ASN A 302 13.10 -5.12 -25.60
CA ASN A 302 13.50 -5.71 -24.31
C ASN A 302 13.21 -7.22 -24.13
N ARG A 303 13.07 -7.98 -25.23
CA ARG A 303 12.99 -9.46 -25.17
C ARG A 303 14.36 -10.08 -24.89
N THR A 304 14.35 -11.31 -24.37
CA THR A 304 15.58 -12.08 -24.11
C THR A 304 15.76 -13.20 -25.12
N SER A 305 16.99 -13.70 -25.25
CA SER A 305 17.34 -14.80 -26.17
C SER A 305 16.51 -16.07 -25.89
N VAL A 306 16.15 -16.32 -24.63
CA VAL A 306 15.26 -17.41 -24.21
C VAL A 306 13.84 -17.19 -24.76
N MET A 307 13.32 -15.97 -24.72
CA MET A 307 11.99 -15.65 -25.25
C MET A 307 11.93 -15.83 -26.77
N LEU A 308 12.99 -15.47 -27.49
CA LEU A 308 13.11 -15.69 -28.95
C LEU A 308 13.06 -17.19 -29.28
N LYS A 309 13.79 -18.01 -28.52
CA LYS A 309 13.79 -19.47 -28.66
C LYS A 309 12.37 -20.04 -28.47
N ASP A 310 11.68 -19.67 -27.38
CA ASP A 310 10.35 -20.20 -27.09
C ASP A 310 9.30 -19.70 -28.09
N ARG A 311 9.47 -18.47 -28.60
CA ARG A 311 8.62 -17.97 -29.68
C ARG A 311 8.83 -18.74 -30.98
N TRP A 312 10.07 -19.05 -31.35
CA TRP A 312 10.34 -19.83 -32.56
C TRP A 312 9.69 -21.22 -32.51
N ARG A 313 9.75 -21.91 -31.37
CA ARG A 313 9.05 -23.19 -31.16
C ARG A 313 7.54 -23.05 -31.37
N THR A 314 6.96 -21.93 -30.98
CA THR A 314 5.54 -21.63 -31.19
C THR A 314 5.23 -21.37 -32.67
N LEU A 315 6.06 -20.59 -33.37
CA LEU A 315 5.89 -20.30 -34.81
C LEU A 315 6.05 -21.55 -35.68
N CYS A 316 6.93 -22.49 -35.31
CA CYS A 316 7.07 -23.76 -36.02
C CYS A 316 5.82 -24.64 -35.90
N ARG A 317 5.13 -24.62 -34.75
CA ARG A 317 3.88 -25.37 -34.53
C ARG A 317 2.71 -24.81 -35.34
N ILE A 318 2.67 -23.49 -35.54
CA ILE A 318 1.62 -22.82 -36.30
C ILE A 318 1.77 -23.06 -37.81
N ASN A 319 2.99 -23.31 -38.30
CA ASN A 319 3.27 -23.54 -39.72
C ASN A 319 3.21 -25.03 -40.14
N GLN A 320 2.85 -25.95 -39.24
CA GLN A 320 2.76 -27.41 -39.49
C GLN A 320 1.33 -27.96 -39.43
N GLY A 321 0.33 -27.09 -39.40
CA GLY A 321 -1.10 -27.40 -39.59
C GLY A 321 -1.66 -26.52 -40.69
#